data_AF-A0A5B2TXH2-F1
#
_entry.id   AF-A0A5B2TXH2-F1
#
_cell.length_a   1.000
_cell.length_b   1.000
_cell.length_c   1.000
_cell.angle_alpha   90.00
_cell.angle_beta   90.00
_cell.angle_gamma   90.00
#
_symmetry.space_group_name_H-M   'P 1'
#
loop_
_entity.id
_entity.type
_entity.pdbx_description
1 polymer ?
#
loop_
_entity_poly.entity_id
_entity_poly.type
_entity_poly.pdbx_seq_one_letter_code
_entity_poly.pdbx_strand_id
1 'polypeptide(L)'
;MKNENIHFERTLAIYETLCTKLNGNFEPSWRIFYKNQRTLNSQVKNFLTQIEITQRDLLNEIFQIETVKFKLRNTSNEIERIFHEEKELARKGDNYLNMNFKDLKDLFFRINPRVQIFVSNWEWVCHENRKKSFEFIKNVATKKSEYYFLLERTGTFDDKLNSNVFEIALSEFEYILLNQFTTKRKIGGVYDDFKKLFNYENEIEEGNLDELIIFLIRKIIFKTYIIPN
;
A
#
# COMPACT_ATOMS: atom_id res chain seq x y z
N MET A 1 26.04 -1.60 -7.94
CA MET A 1 25.51 -0.76 -6.86
C MET A 1 24.05 -0.49 -7.16
N LYS A 2 23.13 -0.87 -6.26
CA LYS A 2 21.69 -0.58 -6.43
C LYS A 2 21.53 0.94 -6.46
N ASN A 3 20.87 1.47 -7.49
CA ASN A 3 20.62 2.91 -7.57
C ASN A 3 19.54 3.27 -6.55
N GLU A 4 19.95 3.57 -5.31
CA GLU A 4 19.05 3.95 -4.19
C GLU A 4 18.18 5.16 -4.57
N ASN A 5 18.65 6.01 -5.48
CA ASN A 5 17.95 7.20 -5.96
C ASN A 5 16.62 6.87 -6.64
N ILE A 6 16.54 5.76 -7.38
CA ILE A 6 15.29 5.33 -8.04
C ILE A 6 14.23 4.98 -6.99
N HIS A 7 14.65 4.45 -5.85
CA HIS A 7 13.71 4.02 -4.83
C HIS A 7 13.08 5.19 -4.06
N PHE A 8 13.86 6.23 -3.75
CA PHE A 8 13.40 7.39 -2.99
C PHE A 8 12.93 8.55 -3.89
N GLU A 9 12.66 8.31 -5.18
CA GLU A 9 12.29 9.34 -6.15
C GLU A 9 11.15 10.25 -5.66
N ARG A 10 10.11 9.69 -5.05
CA ARG A 10 8.99 10.47 -4.47
C ARG A 10 9.45 11.38 -3.33
N THR A 11 10.24 10.87 -2.38
CA THR A 11 10.80 11.67 -1.28
C THR A 11 11.64 12.83 -1.82
N LEU A 12 12.45 12.56 -2.84
CA LEU A 12 13.35 13.55 -3.43
C LEU A 12 12.60 14.64 -4.19
N ALA A 13 11.59 14.27 -4.98
CA ALA A 13 10.75 15.23 -5.69
C ALA A 13 10.05 16.21 -4.71
N ILE A 14 9.56 15.72 -3.56
CA ILE A 14 8.98 16.57 -2.51
C ILE A 14 10.03 17.49 -1.93
N TYR A 15 11.17 16.93 -1.54
CA TYR A 15 12.27 17.69 -0.97
C TYR A 15 12.69 18.85 -1.89
N GLU A 16 12.92 18.58 -3.17
CA GLU A 16 13.31 19.57 -4.18
C GLU A 16 12.22 20.64 -4.39
N THR A 17 10.95 20.24 -4.41
CA THR A 17 9.82 21.16 -4.55
C THR A 17 9.73 22.12 -3.35
N LEU A 18 9.91 21.60 -2.14
CA LEU A 18 9.90 22.41 -0.92
C LEU A 18 11.11 23.36 -0.85
N CYS A 19 12.30 22.90 -1.27
CA CYS A 19 13.50 23.75 -1.36
C CYS A 19 13.28 24.95 -2.30
N THR A 20 12.67 24.70 -3.47
CA THR A 20 12.39 25.73 -4.47
C THR A 20 11.45 26.81 -3.91
N LYS A 21 10.39 26.41 -3.19
CA LYS A 21 9.44 27.36 -2.58
C LYS A 21 10.10 28.29 -1.55
N LEU A 22 11.07 27.78 -0.79
CA LEU A 22 11.76 28.57 0.25
C LEU A 22 12.78 29.55 -0.33
N ASN A 23 13.52 29.16 -1.37
CA ASN A 23 14.68 29.92 -1.84
C ASN A 23 14.40 30.82 -3.05
N GLY A 24 13.18 30.80 -3.62
CA GLY A 24 12.77 31.68 -4.73
C GLY A 24 13.43 31.40 -6.08
N ASN A 25 14.49 30.59 -6.11
CA ASN A 25 15.17 30.12 -7.30
C ASN A 25 15.03 28.60 -7.44
N PHE A 26 14.69 28.14 -8.64
CA PHE A 26 14.95 26.77 -9.05
C PHE A 26 16.45 26.67 -9.33
N GLU A 27 17.26 26.65 -8.26
CA GLU A 27 18.54 25.98 -8.34
C GLU A 27 18.22 24.54 -7.99
N PRO A 28 17.99 23.70 -8.99
CA PRO A 28 17.79 22.32 -8.67
C PRO A 28 19.14 21.85 -8.13
N SER A 29 19.15 21.48 -6.86
CA SER A 29 20.32 20.91 -6.19
C SER A 29 20.55 19.50 -6.73
N TRP A 30 20.66 19.39 -8.06
CA TRP A 30 21.18 18.23 -8.73
C TRP A 30 22.51 17.93 -8.04
N ARG A 31 22.58 16.73 -7.48
CA ARG A 31 23.66 16.16 -6.66
C ARG A 31 23.46 16.24 -5.16
N ILE A 32 22.28 15.86 -4.67
CA ILE A 32 22.31 14.96 -3.53
C ILE A 32 22.81 13.58 -3.99
N PHE A 33 24.13 13.44 -4.15
CA PHE A 33 24.77 12.13 -4.27
C PHE A 33 24.78 11.48 -2.88
N TYR A 34 23.68 10.85 -2.46
CA TYR A 34 23.74 9.96 -1.29
C TYR A 34 24.44 8.67 -1.73
N LYS A 35 25.59 8.39 -1.12
CA LYS A 35 26.27 7.10 -1.27
C LYS A 35 25.52 5.96 -0.55
N ASN A 36 24.63 6.30 0.40
CA ASN A 36 23.83 5.36 1.18
C ASN A 36 22.64 6.05 1.90
N GLN A 37 21.71 5.23 2.40
CA GLN A 37 20.55 5.60 3.21
C GLN A 37 20.86 6.50 4.43
N ARG A 38 22.05 6.42 5.05
CA ARG A 38 22.40 7.26 6.22
C ARG A 38 22.62 8.72 5.80
N THR A 39 23.23 8.95 4.65
CA THR A 39 23.45 10.31 4.12
C THR A 39 22.12 10.97 3.79
N LEU A 40 21.21 10.26 3.10
CA LEU A 40 19.85 10.72 2.82
C LEU A 40 19.10 11.08 4.12
N ASN A 41 19.15 10.21 5.13
CA ASN A 41 18.54 10.46 6.45
C ASN A 41 19.04 11.78 7.09
N SER A 42 20.34 12.05 7.03
CA SER A 42 20.93 13.26 7.64
C SER A 42 20.48 14.55 6.92
N GLN A 43 20.42 14.51 5.59
CA GLN A 43 20.04 15.66 4.76
C GLN A 43 18.56 15.97 4.86
N VAL A 44 17.70 14.94 4.85
CA VAL A 44 16.27 15.11 5.12
C VAL A 44 16.09 15.74 6.50
N LYS A 45 16.70 15.19 7.57
CA LYS A 45 16.56 15.70 8.94
C LYS A 45 16.94 17.19 9.09
N ASN A 46 18.02 17.64 8.45
CA ASN A 46 18.47 19.02 8.55
C ASN A 46 17.48 20.00 7.89
N PHE A 47 16.90 19.60 6.74
CA PHE A 47 15.94 20.41 5.99
C PHE A 47 14.56 20.53 6.66
N LEU A 48 14.14 19.50 7.42
CA LEU A 48 12.85 19.50 8.12
C LEU A 48 12.66 20.71 9.05
N THR A 49 13.74 21.32 9.56
CA THR A 49 13.64 22.45 10.51
C THR A 49 13.17 23.76 9.88
N GLN A 50 13.19 23.89 8.55
CA GLN A 50 12.96 25.16 7.83
C GLN A 50 11.62 25.22 7.07
N ILE A 51 10.83 24.14 7.10
CA ILE A 51 9.55 24.02 6.39
C ILE A 51 8.36 23.99 7.37
N GLU A 52 7.17 24.31 6.85
CA GLU A 52 5.92 24.23 7.61
C GLU A 52 5.67 22.81 8.15
N ILE A 53 5.00 22.71 9.31
CA ILE A 53 4.75 21.42 10.01
C ILE A 53 4.05 20.42 9.08
N THR A 54 3.01 20.85 8.36
CA THR A 54 2.26 19.98 7.43
C THR A 54 3.15 19.40 6.32
N GLN A 55 4.10 20.18 5.81
CA GLN A 55 5.04 19.76 4.77
C GLN A 55 6.11 18.80 5.31
N ARG A 56 6.52 19.03 6.57
CA ARG A 56 7.40 18.13 7.32
C ARG A 56 6.76 16.77 7.53
N ASP A 57 5.48 16.75 7.94
CA ASP A 57 4.72 15.52 8.17
C ASP A 57 4.60 14.70 6.88
N LEU A 58 4.22 15.35 5.78
CA LEU A 58 4.16 14.74 4.44
C LEU A 58 5.50 14.11 4.03
N LEU A 59 6.59 14.87 4.11
CA LEU A 59 7.92 14.39 3.72
C LEU A 59 8.37 13.21 4.58
N ASN A 60 8.10 13.26 5.89
CA ASN A 60 8.42 12.19 6.82
C ASN A 60 7.62 10.92 6.52
N GLU A 61 6.31 11.04 6.31
CA GLU A 61 5.44 9.90 6.04
C GLU A 61 5.86 9.17 4.76
N ILE A 62 6.10 9.91 3.68
CA ILE A 62 6.54 9.33 2.39
C ILE A 62 7.93 8.70 2.52
N PHE A 63 8.85 9.35 3.22
CA PHE A 63 10.17 8.78 3.49
C PHE A 63 10.09 7.47 4.31
N GLN A 64 9.18 7.40 5.27
CA GLN A 64 8.94 6.19 6.06
C GLN A 64 8.37 5.08 5.18
N ILE A 65 7.35 5.36 4.37
CA ILE A 65 6.74 4.38 3.44
C ILE A 65 7.80 3.82 2.49
N GLU A 66 8.62 4.67 1.86
CA GLU A 66 9.71 4.20 1.00
C GLU A 66 10.71 3.37 1.79
N THR A 67 11.11 3.81 2.98
CA THR A 67 12.02 3.02 3.82
C THR A 67 11.46 1.61 4.12
N VAL A 68 10.14 1.47 4.33
CA VAL A 68 9.52 0.15 4.49
C VAL A 68 9.58 -0.65 3.19
N LYS A 69 9.19 -0.06 2.06
CA LYS A 69 9.28 -0.70 0.73
C LYS A 69 10.70 -1.18 0.44
N PHE A 70 11.72 -0.37 0.73
CA PHE A 70 13.12 -0.73 0.53
C PHE A 70 13.50 -2.01 1.29
N LYS A 71 13.09 -2.07 2.56
CA LYS A 71 13.42 -3.17 3.48
C LYS A 71 12.65 -4.45 3.15
N LEU A 72 11.48 -4.34 2.53
CA LEU A 72 10.67 -5.47 2.10
C LEU A 72 11.18 -6.13 0.81
N ARG A 73 12.10 -5.48 0.07
CA ARG A 73 12.65 -6.02 -1.18
C ARG A 73 13.36 -7.34 -0.96
N ASN A 74 13.07 -8.27 -1.85
CA ASN A 74 13.66 -9.59 -1.82
C ASN A 74 14.89 -9.72 -2.72
N THR A 75 15.71 -10.71 -2.42
CA THR A 75 16.76 -11.19 -3.33
C THR A 75 16.16 -11.95 -4.52
N SER A 76 16.90 -12.12 -5.62
CA SER A 76 16.42 -12.85 -6.80
C SER A 76 15.93 -14.26 -6.48
N ASN A 77 16.65 -15.00 -5.63
CA ASN A 77 16.26 -16.35 -5.22
C ASN A 77 14.95 -16.36 -4.41
N GLU A 78 14.74 -15.36 -3.57
CA GLU A 78 13.49 -15.21 -2.81
C GLU A 78 12.32 -14.82 -3.73
N ILE A 79 12.56 -13.98 -4.73
CA ILE A 79 11.54 -13.60 -5.72
C ILE A 79 11.07 -14.85 -6.49
N GLU A 80 12.00 -15.68 -6.97
CA GLU A 80 11.67 -16.93 -7.65
C GLU A 80 10.89 -17.88 -6.74
N ARG A 81 11.29 -18.02 -5.48
CA ARG A 81 10.53 -18.81 -4.50
C ARG A 81 9.10 -18.28 -4.33
N ILE A 82 8.95 -16.96 -4.15
CA ILE A 82 7.63 -16.32 -4.01
C ILE A 82 6.76 -16.59 -5.23
N PHE A 83 7.31 -16.51 -6.44
CA PHE A 83 6.59 -16.81 -7.68
C PHE A 83 6.01 -18.22 -7.71
N HIS A 84 6.77 -19.22 -7.26
CA HIS A 84 6.27 -20.59 -7.14
C HIS A 84 5.18 -20.71 -6.07
N GLU A 85 5.35 -20.07 -4.92
CA GLU A 85 4.33 -20.04 -3.85
C GLU A 85 3.03 -19.35 -4.31
N GLU A 86 3.11 -18.27 -5.10
CA GLU A 86 1.95 -17.59 -5.68
C GLU A 86 1.15 -18.52 -6.60
N LYS A 87 1.83 -19.27 -7.47
CA LYS A 87 1.15 -20.22 -8.37
C LYS A 87 0.40 -21.31 -7.60
N GLU A 88 1.02 -21.84 -6.55
CA GLU A 88 0.39 -22.87 -5.70
C GLU A 88 -0.78 -22.29 -4.89
N LEU A 89 -0.64 -21.08 -4.36
CA LEU A 89 -1.72 -20.40 -3.66
C LEU A 89 -2.88 -20.04 -4.59
N ALA A 90 -2.61 -19.59 -5.82
CA ALA A 90 -3.64 -19.30 -6.82
C ALA A 90 -4.46 -20.55 -7.15
N ARG A 91 -3.79 -21.68 -7.41
CA ARG A 91 -4.45 -22.97 -7.66
C ARG A 91 -5.33 -23.42 -6.49
N LYS A 92 -4.86 -23.25 -5.25
CA LYS A 92 -5.67 -23.54 -4.06
C LYS A 92 -6.82 -22.54 -3.90
N GLY A 93 -6.57 -21.28 -4.23
CA GLY A 93 -7.52 -20.16 -4.26
C GLY A 93 -8.77 -20.50 -5.05
N ASP A 94 -8.61 -21.09 -6.23
CA ASP A 94 -9.72 -21.48 -7.12
C ASP A 94 -10.74 -22.40 -6.43
N ASN A 95 -10.31 -23.30 -5.53
CA ASN A 95 -11.21 -24.15 -4.78
C ASN A 95 -12.12 -23.33 -3.84
N TYR A 96 -11.56 -22.34 -3.15
CA TYR A 96 -12.31 -21.48 -2.24
C TYR A 96 -13.21 -20.50 -2.99
N LEU A 97 -12.76 -20.01 -4.16
CA LEU A 97 -13.54 -19.12 -5.01
C LEU A 97 -14.75 -19.80 -5.63
N ASN A 98 -14.72 -21.12 -5.84
CA ASN A 98 -15.85 -21.90 -6.36
C ASN A 98 -16.69 -22.58 -5.27
N MET A 99 -16.25 -22.54 -4.01
CA MET A 99 -16.99 -23.07 -2.87
C MET A 99 -18.25 -22.24 -2.62
N ASN A 100 -19.36 -22.90 -2.23
CA ASN A 100 -20.55 -22.18 -1.79
C ASN A 100 -20.22 -21.31 -0.55
N PHE A 101 -20.91 -20.19 -0.38
CA PHE A 101 -20.53 -19.25 0.67
C PHE A 101 -20.77 -19.83 2.07
N LYS A 102 -21.79 -20.68 2.25
CA LYS A 102 -22.11 -21.31 3.54
C LYS A 102 -20.94 -22.13 4.08
N ASP A 103 -20.34 -22.96 3.25
CA ASP A 103 -19.16 -23.77 3.61
C ASP A 103 -17.92 -22.88 3.79
N LEU A 104 -17.78 -21.84 2.95
CA LEU A 104 -16.68 -20.87 3.07
C LEU A 104 -16.71 -20.13 4.42
N LYS A 105 -17.91 -19.82 4.97
CA LYS A 105 -18.07 -19.12 6.26
C LYS A 105 -17.39 -19.88 7.41
N ASP A 106 -17.31 -21.20 7.35
CA ASP A 106 -16.74 -22.01 8.43
C ASP A 106 -15.21 -22.13 8.40
N LEU A 107 -14.58 -21.71 7.29
CA LEU A 107 -13.13 -21.79 7.11
C LEU A 107 -12.39 -20.64 7.78
N PHE A 108 -11.17 -20.94 8.23
CA PHE A 108 -10.27 -19.95 8.83
C PHE A 108 -9.29 -19.38 7.80
N PHE A 109 -9.18 -18.07 7.81
CA PHE A 109 -8.25 -17.31 6.99
C PHE A 109 -7.40 -16.39 7.86
N ARG A 110 -6.28 -15.96 7.30
CA ARG A 110 -5.43 -14.88 7.84
C ARG A 110 -4.93 -14.02 6.68
N ILE A 111 -4.46 -12.83 7.00
CA ILE A 111 -3.70 -12.02 6.05
C ILE A 111 -2.48 -12.79 5.55
N ASN A 112 -2.24 -12.71 4.24
CA ASN A 112 -1.05 -13.28 3.63
C ASN A 112 0.19 -12.59 4.23
N PRO A 113 1.19 -13.32 4.76
CA PRO A 113 2.39 -12.73 5.33
C PRO A 113 3.21 -11.85 4.36
N ARG A 114 2.92 -11.91 3.06
CA ARG A 114 3.53 -11.08 2.03
C ARG A 114 2.85 -9.72 1.86
N VAL A 115 1.68 -9.54 2.46
CA VAL A 115 0.88 -8.32 2.42
C VAL A 115 1.00 -7.58 3.74
N GLN A 116 1.21 -6.26 3.65
CA GLN A 116 1.16 -5.35 4.78
C GLN A 116 0.25 -4.17 4.43
N ILE A 117 -0.78 -3.93 5.24
CA ILE A 117 -1.75 -2.84 5.05
C ILE A 117 -1.25 -1.54 5.69
N PHE A 118 -1.62 -0.41 5.09
CA PHE A 118 -1.23 0.93 5.50
C PHE A 118 -2.38 1.92 5.38
N VAL A 119 -2.31 2.95 6.22
CA VAL A 119 -3.10 4.18 6.09
C VAL A 119 -2.12 5.32 5.92
N SER A 120 -2.37 6.16 4.92
CA SER A 120 -1.66 7.42 4.70
C SER A 120 -2.63 8.59 4.85
N ASN A 121 -2.12 9.74 5.28
CA ASN A 121 -2.90 10.99 5.29
C ASN A 121 -2.92 11.68 3.92
N TRP A 122 -2.33 11.05 2.88
CA TRP A 122 -2.01 11.69 1.61
C TRP A 122 -2.33 10.76 0.42
N GLU A 123 -3.48 10.99 -0.20
CA GLU A 123 -4.01 10.19 -1.32
C GLU A 123 -3.07 10.05 -2.53
N TRP A 124 -2.37 11.13 -2.89
CA TRP A 124 -1.57 11.18 -4.12
C TRP A 124 -0.28 10.35 -4.05
N VAL A 125 0.06 9.78 -2.89
CA VAL A 125 1.30 9.02 -2.73
C VAL A 125 1.30 7.83 -3.66
N CYS A 126 0.15 7.22 -3.99
CA CYS A 126 0.13 6.02 -4.84
C CYS A 126 0.56 6.23 -6.30
N HIS A 127 1.28 5.24 -6.82
CA HIS A 127 2.11 5.27 -8.04
C HIS A 127 1.38 5.52 -9.39
N GLU A 128 0.08 5.81 -9.40
CA GLU A 128 -0.69 6.02 -10.63
C GLU A 128 -0.87 7.50 -10.94
N ASN A 129 0.24 8.18 -11.26
CA ASN A 129 0.29 9.20 -12.31
C ASN A 129 1.71 9.73 -12.44
N ARG A 130 2.52 9.13 -13.33
CA ARG A 130 3.67 9.81 -13.94
C ARG A 130 3.22 10.94 -14.90
N LYS A 131 2.20 11.71 -14.54
CA LYS A 131 1.75 12.89 -15.28
C LYS A 131 2.29 14.13 -14.60
N LYS A 132 3.54 14.43 -14.95
CA LYS A 132 4.23 15.73 -14.81
C LYS A 132 4.40 16.27 -13.39
N SER A 133 5.64 16.62 -13.07
CA SER A 133 6.11 17.44 -11.95
C SER A 133 5.35 18.76 -11.69
N PHE A 134 4.38 19.13 -12.54
CA PHE A 134 3.54 20.32 -12.41
C PHE A 134 2.24 20.12 -11.59
N GLU A 135 1.77 18.89 -11.34
CA GLU A 135 0.62 18.65 -10.43
C GLU A 135 1.04 18.53 -8.95
N PHE A 136 2.34 18.42 -8.70
CA PHE A 136 2.93 18.23 -7.38
C PHE A 136 2.70 19.41 -6.41
N ILE A 137 2.71 20.65 -6.92
CA ILE A 137 2.48 21.86 -6.12
C ILE A 137 1.02 21.97 -5.64
N LYS A 138 0.05 21.48 -6.45
CA LYS A 138 -1.35 21.35 -6.02
C LYS A 138 -1.51 20.26 -4.96
N ASN A 139 -0.69 19.21 -5.01
CA ASN A 139 -0.74 18.06 -4.11
C ASN A 139 -0.07 18.28 -2.74
N VAL A 140 0.84 19.26 -2.61
CA VAL A 140 1.31 19.73 -1.29
C VAL A 140 0.22 20.55 -0.59
N ALA A 141 -0.80 21.02 -1.33
CA ALA A 141 -1.94 21.77 -0.81
C ALA A 141 -3.19 20.91 -0.59
N THR A 142 -3.14 19.58 -0.82
CA THR A 142 -4.30 18.70 -0.61
C THR A 142 -4.64 18.63 0.89
N LYS A 143 -5.94 18.65 1.20
CA LYS A 143 -6.42 18.39 2.56
C LYS A 143 -6.06 16.97 2.95
N LYS A 144 -5.73 16.75 4.24
CA LYS A 144 -5.56 15.41 4.80
C LYS A 144 -6.80 14.58 4.48
N SER A 145 -6.63 13.47 3.78
CA SER A 145 -7.65 12.47 3.53
C SER A 145 -7.06 11.11 3.86
N GLU A 146 -7.86 10.23 4.46
CA GLU A 146 -7.41 8.87 4.75
C GLU A 146 -7.31 8.10 3.43
N TYR A 147 -6.10 7.65 3.15
CA TYR A 147 -5.78 6.86 1.98
C TYR A 147 -5.32 5.48 2.40
N TYR A 148 -5.99 4.45 1.88
CA TYR A 148 -5.72 3.07 2.24
C TYR A 148 -4.98 2.36 1.10
N PHE A 149 -3.92 1.65 1.45
CA PHE A 149 -3.18 0.84 0.49
C PHE A 149 -2.53 -0.34 1.19
N LEU A 150 -1.99 -1.26 0.39
CA LEU A 150 -1.12 -2.31 0.88
C LEU A 150 0.18 -2.36 0.12
N LEU A 151 1.19 -2.91 0.78
CA LEU A 151 2.42 -3.36 0.15
C LEU A 151 2.37 -4.87 0.01
N GLU A 152 2.53 -5.35 -1.22
CA GLU A 152 2.59 -6.77 -1.54
C GLU A 152 3.98 -7.14 -2.06
N ARG A 153 4.62 -8.11 -1.42
CA ARG A 153 5.83 -8.75 -1.94
C ARG A 153 5.43 -9.83 -2.93
N THR A 154 5.80 -9.65 -4.18
CA THR A 154 5.42 -10.56 -5.27
C THR A 154 6.61 -11.33 -5.85
N GLY A 155 6.30 -12.37 -6.62
CA GLY A 155 7.26 -13.08 -7.46
C GLY A 155 7.58 -12.38 -8.78
N THR A 156 6.96 -11.22 -9.02
CA THR A 156 7.20 -10.39 -10.21
C THR A 156 8.14 -9.23 -9.85
N PHE A 157 9.06 -8.90 -10.75
CA PHE A 157 9.99 -7.79 -10.55
C PHE A 157 9.64 -6.63 -11.49
N ASP A 158 9.45 -5.44 -10.93
CA ASP A 158 9.31 -4.20 -11.71
C ASP A 158 10.70 -3.60 -11.97
N ASP A 159 11.17 -3.70 -13.22
CA ASP A 159 12.45 -3.13 -13.64
C ASP A 159 12.50 -1.60 -13.56
N LYS A 160 11.37 -0.91 -13.73
CA LYS A 160 11.30 0.56 -13.65
C LYS A 160 11.45 1.05 -12.22
N LEU A 161 10.84 0.35 -11.27
CA LEU A 161 10.93 0.67 -9.84
C LEU A 161 12.08 -0.07 -9.13
N ASN A 162 12.71 -1.01 -9.83
CA ASN A 162 13.77 -1.88 -9.31
C ASN A 162 13.33 -2.58 -8.00
N SER A 163 12.12 -3.14 -8.00
CA SER A 163 11.44 -3.65 -6.80
C SER A 163 10.48 -4.80 -7.14
N ASN A 164 10.37 -5.80 -6.26
CA ASN A 164 9.28 -6.80 -6.28
C ASN A 164 8.15 -6.46 -5.29
N VAL A 165 8.24 -5.30 -4.65
CA VAL A 165 7.24 -4.80 -3.69
C VAL A 165 6.32 -3.83 -4.41
N PHE A 166 5.06 -4.22 -4.56
CA PHE A 166 4.02 -3.43 -5.21
C PHE A 166 3.19 -2.69 -4.17
N GLU A 167 2.83 -1.46 -4.50
CA GLU A 167 1.95 -0.61 -3.71
C GLU A 167 0.58 -0.60 -4.39
N ILE A 168 -0.45 -1.11 -3.72
CA ILE A 168 -1.76 -1.31 -4.32
C ILE A 168 -2.80 -0.55 -3.51
N ALA A 169 -3.53 0.33 -4.19
CA ALA A 169 -4.64 1.08 -3.62
C ALA A 169 -5.74 0.15 -3.10
N LEU A 170 -6.33 0.50 -1.96
CA LEU A 170 -7.48 -0.17 -1.37
C LEU A 170 -8.63 0.83 -1.25
N SER A 171 -9.86 0.36 -1.49
CA SER A 171 -11.01 1.09 -0.96
C SER A 171 -11.05 1.00 0.57
N GLU A 172 -11.77 1.92 1.20
CA GLU A 172 -12.03 1.88 2.65
C GLU A 172 -12.63 0.53 3.07
N PHE A 173 -13.59 0.01 2.30
CA PHE A 173 -14.20 -1.29 2.56
C PHE A 173 -13.21 -2.45 2.45
N GLU A 174 -12.32 -2.44 1.44
CA GLU A 174 -11.27 -3.45 1.32
C GLU A 174 -10.31 -3.38 2.51
N TYR A 175 -9.93 -2.18 2.94
CA TYR A 175 -9.05 -1.97 4.09
C TYR A 175 -9.67 -2.46 5.40
N ILE A 176 -10.90 -2.02 5.71
CA ILE A 176 -11.60 -2.43 6.92
C ILE A 176 -11.77 -3.95 6.96
N LEU A 177 -12.16 -4.56 5.83
CA LEU A 177 -12.33 -6.01 5.72
C LEU A 177 -11.00 -6.75 5.91
N LEU A 178 -9.93 -6.33 5.23
CA LEU A 178 -8.60 -6.93 5.34
C LEU A 178 -8.04 -6.82 6.76
N ASN A 179 -8.29 -5.69 7.44
CA ASN A 179 -7.81 -5.47 8.80
C ASN A 179 -8.37 -6.49 9.80
N GLN A 180 -9.58 -7.02 9.55
CA GLN A 180 -10.17 -8.10 10.36
C GLN A 180 -9.37 -9.41 10.27
N PHE A 181 -8.61 -9.64 9.19
CA PHE A 181 -7.79 -10.84 8.99
C PHE A 181 -6.33 -10.69 9.46
N THR A 182 -5.97 -9.58 10.11
CA THR A 182 -4.65 -9.43 10.76
C THR A 182 -4.38 -10.53 11.80
N THR A 183 -5.45 -11.09 12.37
CA THR A 183 -5.44 -12.32 13.17
C THR A 183 -6.17 -13.45 12.43
N LYS A 184 -5.87 -14.70 12.79
CA LYS A 184 -6.59 -15.87 12.26
C LYS A 184 -8.07 -15.78 12.66
N ARG A 185 -8.97 -15.67 11.69
CA ARG A 185 -10.43 -15.58 11.94
C ARG A 185 -11.22 -16.46 10.96
N LYS A 186 -12.41 -16.88 11.38
CA LYS A 186 -13.39 -17.53 10.49
C LYS A 186 -14.01 -16.48 9.56
N ILE A 187 -14.24 -16.84 8.30
CA ILE A 187 -14.91 -15.97 7.33
C ILE A 187 -16.28 -15.52 7.85
N GLY A 188 -17.06 -16.42 8.45
CA GLY A 188 -18.39 -16.13 8.98
C GLY A 188 -18.38 -15.03 10.04
N GLY A 189 -17.42 -15.09 10.98
CA GLY A 189 -17.27 -14.07 12.00
C GLY A 189 -16.85 -12.71 11.43
N VAL A 190 -15.98 -12.69 10.42
CA VAL A 190 -15.61 -11.45 9.73
C VAL A 190 -16.79 -10.86 8.96
N TYR A 191 -17.52 -11.70 8.23
CA TYR A 191 -18.72 -11.30 7.50
C TYR A 191 -19.77 -10.69 8.45
N ASP A 192 -20.08 -11.35 9.56
CA ASP A 192 -21.11 -10.89 10.50
C ASP A 192 -20.67 -9.58 11.19
N ASP A 193 -19.39 -9.43 11.54
CA ASP A 193 -18.86 -8.19 12.13
C ASP A 193 -18.79 -7.04 11.14
N PHE A 194 -18.44 -7.31 9.88
CA PHE A 194 -18.41 -6.30 8.83
C PHE A 194 -19.81 -5.82 8.48
N LYS A 195 -20.79 -6.73 8.41
CA LYS A 195 -22.20 -6.40 8.17
C LYS A 195 -22.76 -5.43 9.22
N LYS A 196 -22.38 -5.58 10.50
CA LYS A 196 -22.80 -4.70 11.60
C LYS A 196 -22.33 -3.24 11.46
N LEU A 197 -21.38 -2.94 10.57
CA LEU A 197 -20.93 -1.57 10.33
C LEU A 197 -21.95 -0.75 9.52
N PHE A 198 -22.93 -1.41 8.91
CA PHE A 198 -23.89 -0.79 8.01
C PHE A 198 -25.28 -0.84 8.63
N ASN A 199 -26.01 0.26 8.47
CA ASN A 199 -27.45 0.30 8.71
C ASN A 199 -28.16 0.01 7.39
N TYR A 200 -29.23 -0.76 7.44
CA TYR A 200 -30.09 -1.06 6.30
C TYR A 200 -31.55 -0.96 6.74
N GLU A 201 -32.40 -0.44 5.88
CA GLU A 201 -33.79 -0.10 6.22
C GLU A 201 -34.76 -1.23 5.85
N ASN A 202 -34.35 -2.14 4.97
CA ASN A 202 -35.20 -3.19 4.42
C ASN A 202 -34.40 -4.44 3.97
N GLU A 203 -35.13 -5.52 3.69
CA GLU A 203 -34.56 -6.82 3.28
C GLU A 203 -33.81 -6.77 1.95
N ILE A 204 -34.18 -5.84 1.04
CA ILE A 204 -33.51 -5.70 -0.26
C ILE A 204 -32.13 -5.10 -0.08
N GLU A 205 -32.01 -4.04 0.71
CA GLU A 205 -30.72 -3.44 1.09
C GLU A 205 -29.82 -4.42 1.82
N GLU A 206 -30.40 -5.21 2.74
CA GLU A 206 -29.69 -6.27 3.44
C GLU A 206 -29.12 -7.31 2.46
N GLY A 207 -29.93 -7.77 1.51
CA GLY A 207 -29.49 -8.71 0.47
C GLY A 207 -28.37 -8.14 -0.42
N ASN A 208 -28.49 -6.89 -0.85
CA ASN A 208 -27.46 -6.21 -1.63
C ASN A 208 -26.15 -6.06 -0.84
N LEU A 209 -26.23 -5.74 0.45
CA LEU A 209 -25.07 -5.67 1.33
C LEU A 209 -24.41 -7.05 1.47
N ASP A 210 -25.20 -8.10 1.65
CA ASP A 210 -24.70 -9.47 1.75
C ASP A 210 -23.92 -9.88 0.49
N GLU A 211 -24.46 -9.61 -0.70
CA GLU A 211 -23.77 -9.85 -1.97
C GLU A 211 -22.48 -9.05 -2.10
N LEU A 212 -22.48 -7.77 -1.70
CA LEU A 212 -21.29 -6.93 -1.71
C LEU A 212 -20.19 -7.48 -0.79
N ILE A 213 -20.53 -7.88 0.45
CA ILE A 213 -19.56 -8.42 1.39
C ILE A 213 -18.99 -9.74 0.87
N ILE A 214 -19.84 -10.62 0.33
CA ILE A 214 -19.42 -11.89 -0.29
C ILE A 214 -18.46 -11.61 -1.45
N PHE A 215 -18.80 -10.65 -2.32
CA PHE A 215 -17.95 -10.24 -3.42
C PHE A 215 -16.60 -9.72 -2.93
N LEU A 216 -16.57 -8.84 -1.92
CA LEU A 216 -15.33 -8.31 -1.36
C LEU A 216 -14.46 -9.42 -0.76
N ILE A 217 -15.05 -10.35 0.00
CA ILE A 217 -14.33 -11.52 0.55
C ILE A 217 -13.73 -12.36 -0.57
N ARG A 218 -14.49 -12.68 -1.62
CA ARG A 218 -13.98 -13.44 -2.77
C ARG A 218 -12.89 -12.66 -3.50
N LYS A 219 -13.03 -11.34 -3.64
CA LYS A 219 -12.03 -10.47 -4.26
C LYS A 219 -10.70 -10.52 -3.52
N ILE A 220 -10.70 -10.44 -2.18
CA ILE A 220 -9.46 -10.50 -1.40
C ILE A 220 -8.85 -11.90 -1.34
N ILE A 221 -9.65 -12.98 -1.48
CA ILE A 221 -9.16 -14.35 -1.68
C ILE A 221 -8.51 -14.48 -3.06
N PHE A 222 -9.17 -13.99 -4.11
CA PHE A 222 -8.66 -14.02 -5.49
C PHE A 222 -7.33 -13.29 -5.60
N LYS A 223 -7.25 -12.08 -5.06
CA LYS A 223 -6.00 -11.31 -4.97
C LYS A 223 -4.98 -11.92 -4.01
N THR A 224 -5.31 -13.03 -3.35
CA THR A 224 -4.43 -13.74 -2.41
C THR A 224 -3.97 -12.88 -1.23
N TYR A 225 -4.71 -11.82 -0.90
CA TYR A 225 -4.43 -10.94 0.22
C TYR A 225 -4.72 -11.61 1.56
N ILE A 226 -5.66 -12.54 1.54
CA ILE A 226 -5.88 -13.50 2.63
C ILE A 226 -5.64 -14.91 2.11
N ILE A 227 -5.15 -15.78 2.99
CA ILE A 227 -4.86 -17.18 2.68
C ILE A 227 -5.50 -18.09 3.74
N PRO A 228 -5.86 -19.32 3.36
CA PRO A 228 -6.30 -20.32 4.33
C PRO A 228 -5.20 -20.56 5.37
N ASN A 229 -5.62 -20.81 6.62
CA ASN A 229 -4.71 -21.02 7.76
C ASN A 229 -4.78 -22.44 8.31
#